data_AF-M8BGF6-F1
#
_entry.id   AF-M8BGF6-F1
#
_cell.length_a   1.000
_cell.length_b   1.000
_cell.length_c   1.000
_cell.angle_alpha   90.00
_cell.angle_beta   90.00
_cell.angle_gamma   90.00
#
_symmetry.space_group_name_H-M   'P 1'
#
loop_
_entity.id
_entity.type
_entity.pdbx_description
1 polymer ?
#
loop_
_entity_poly.entity_id
_entity_poly.type
_entity_poly.pdbx_seq_one_letter_code
_entity_poly.pdbx_strand_id
1 'polypeptide(L)'
;MEFRHPQQGGRARARRLIAGDDSADGDGHGTHTSSIAAGNFVADASYHGVGTGTAAGIAPGAHIAMYKVCVARRCKQSAVLAGLEEAIKDGVDVLSLSLGRETIASFDHDPIAIGTFSAISKGILVVCAAGNSGPHRYRGFIGNDAPWLLTVAAGSMDRSFGVSIHLANGKSIHGEALTQKASTLYNGKSIHLANGKSIHGECKSI
;
A
#
# COMPACT_ATOMS: atom_id res chain seq x y z
N MET A 1 13.49 -3.31 0.69
CA MET A 1 13.96 -3.43 -0.68
C MET A 1 15.11 -4.43 -0.69
N GLU A 2 14.81 -5.72 -0.89
CA GLU A 2 15.80 -6.65 -1.42
C GLU A 2 15.45 -6.87 -2.88
N PHE A 3 16.24 -6.26 -3.77
CA PHE A 3 16.15 -6.51 -5.18
C PHE A 3 17.07 -7.68 -5.53
N ARG A 4 16.52 -8.90 -5.50
CA ARG A 4 17.12 -10.02 -6.23
C ARG A 4 16.14 -10.52 -7.27
N HIS A 5 15.98 -9.76 -8.35
CA HIS A 5 15.59 -10.35 -9.63
C HIS A 5 16.36 -9.68 -10.78
N PRO A 6 16.90 -10.43 -11.76
CA PRO A 6 17.85 -9.92 -12.76
C PRO A 6 17.25 -8.99 -13.84
N GLN A 7 16.02 -8.52 -13.68
CA GLN A 7 15.23 -7.85 -14.73
C GLN A 7 15.00 -6.35 -14.45
N GLN A 8 15.68 -5.76 -13.46
CA GLN A 8 15.54 -4.33 -13.13
C GLN A 8 16.58 -3.49 -13.85
N GLY A 9 16.22 -3.05 -15.07
CA GLY A 9 16.98 -2.05 -15.83
C GLY A 9 16.74 -0.60 -15.39
N GLY A 10 15.92 -0.35 -14.35
CA GLY A 10 15.66 0.98 -13.81
C GLY A 10 16.53 1.30 -12.60
N ARG A 11 17.17 2.48 -12.57
CA ARG A 11 17.95 2.96 -11.42
C ARG A 11 17.02 3.29 -10.26
N ALA A 12 16.87 2.36 -9.32
CA ALA A 12 16.22 2.62 -8.04
C ALA A 12 17.23 3.16 -7.01
N ARG A 13 16.82 4.15 -6.24
CA ARG A 13 17.63 4.72 -5.15
C ARG A 13 16.85 4.69 -3.84
N ALA A 14 17.50 4.32 -2.74
CA ALA A 14 16.87 4.30 -1.42
C ALA A 14 17.70 5.08 -0.40
N ARG A 15 17.04 5.99 0.33
CA ARG A 15 17.60 6.70 1.48
C ARG A 15 16.93 6.25 2.77
N ARG A 16 17.71 6.23 3.84
CA ARG A 16 17.27 5.96 5.21
C ARG A 16 17.28 7.26 6.01
N LEU A 17 16.20 7.52 6.74
CA LEU A 17 16.00 8.77 7.48
C LEU A 17 15.70 8.57 8.97
N ILE A 18 15.84 7.33 9.45
CA ILE A 18 15.52 6.92 10.83
C ILE A 18 16.76 6.33 11.48
N ALA A 19 17.28 6.97 12.53
CA ALA A 19 18.43 6.47 13.29
C ALA A 19 18.15 5.07 13.88
N GLY A 20 19.16 4.19 13.87
CA GLY A 20 19.05 2.78 14.25
C GLY A 20 18.56 1.78 13.17
N ASP A 21 17.88 2.21 12.11
CA ASP A 21 17.32 1.33 11.06
C ASP A 21 18.22 1.12 9.81
N ASP A 22 17.78 0.41 8.77
CA ASP A 22 18.38 0.40 7.43
C ASP A 22 17.41 0.95 6.37
N SER A 23 17.76 0.90 5.08
CA SER A 23 16.85 1.25 3.97
C SER A 23 16.02 0.06 3.46
N ALA A 24 16.16 -1.13 4.06
CA ALA A 24 15.38 -2.29 3.69
C ALA A 24 13.94 -2.12 4.15
N ASP A 25 13.04 -2.84 3.47
CA ASP A 25 11.61 -2.79 3.74
C ASP A 25 11.27 -4.10 4.42
N GLY A 26 11.24 -4.06 5.75
CA GLY A 26 10.91 -5.23 6.57
C GLY A 26 9.39 -5.44 6.74
N ASP A 27 8.56 -4.51 6.27
CA ASP A 27 7.10 -4.59 6.37
C ASP A 27 6.45 -5.03 5.04
N GLY A 28 6.97 -4.53 3.92
CA GLY A 28 6.48 -4.80 2.57
C GLY A 28 5.57 -3.71 2.00
N HIS A 29 5.02 -2.82 2.84
CA HIS A 29 4.11 -1.76 2.37
C HIS A 29 4.77 -0.81 1.35
N GLY A 30 6.03 -0.41 1.58
CA GLY A 30 6.77 0.47 0.66
C GLY A 30 7.06 -0.23 -0.67
N THR A 31 7.40 -1.52 -0.62
CA THR A 31 7.64 -2.34 -1.82
C THR A 31 6.35 -2.53 -2.62
N HIS A 32 5.23 -2.80 -1.97
CA HIS A 32 3.93 -2.95 -2.62
C HIS A 32 3.49 -1.65 -3.32
N THR A 33 3.50 -0.53 -2.61
CA THR A 33 3.07 0.78 -3.16
C THR A 33 3.97 1.28 -4.28
N SER A 34 5.30 1.14 -4.14
CA SER A 34 6.24 1.51 -5.21
C SER A 34 6.09 0.63 -6.46
N SER A 35 5.77 -0.66 -6.30
CA SER A 35 5.50 -1.55 -7.44
C SER A 35 4.21 -1.21 -8.18
N ILE A 36 3.18 -0.70 -7.49
CA ILE A 36 1.94 -0.20 -8.13
C ILE A 36 2.23 1.06 -8.94
N ALA A 37 3.08 1.96 -8.43
CA ALA A 37 3.42 3.20 -9.13
C ALA A 37 4.28 2.93 -10.37
N ALA A 38 5.39 2.21 -10.21
CA ALA A 38 6.45 2.12 -11.22
C ALA A 38 7.14 0.74 -11.27
N GLY A 39 6.46 -0.33 -10.84
CA GLY A 39 6.97 -1.69 -10.99
C GLY A 39 7.18 -2.05 -12.46
N ASN A 40 8.31 -2.68 -12.77
CA ASN A 40 8.56 -3.23 -14.10
C ASN A 40 7.63 -4.43 -14.38
N PHE A 41 7.54 -4.84 -15.64
CA PHE A 41 6.80 -6.04 -16.04
C PHE A 41 7.38 -7.29 -15.37
N VAL A 42 6.53 -8.01 -14.64
CA VAL A 42 6.83 -9.30 -14.02
C VAL A 42 5.81 -10.31 -14.50
N ALA A 43 6.22 -11.19 -15.41
CA ALA A 43 5.40 -12.30 -15.89
C ALA A 43 5.10 -13.31 -14.77
N ASP A 44 3.97 -14.02 -14.89
CA ASP A 44 3.53 -15.09 -13.99
C ASP A 44 3.46 -14.70 -12.50
N ALA A 45 3.23 -13.41 -12.22
CA ALA A 45 3.04 -12.90 -10.88
C ALA A 45 1.72 -13.42 -10.31
N SER A 46 1.75 -13.98 -9.11
CA SER A 46 0.57 -14.47 -8.40
C SER A 46 0.76 -14.46 -6.89
N TYR A 47 -0.35 -14.43 -6.14
CA TYR A 47 -0.36 -14.69 -4.71
C TYR A 47 -0.79 -16.15 -4.48
N HIS A 48 0.19 -17.07 -4.36
CA HIS A 48 -0.07 -18.51 -4.26
C HIS A 48 -0.99 -19.06 -5.38
N GLY A 49 -0.80 -18.60 -6.62
CA GLY A 49 -1.62 -18.98 -7.79
C GLY A 49 -2.89 -18.14 -8.00
N VAL A 50 -3.25 -17.28 -7.04
CA VAL A 50 -4.38 -16.35 -7.14
C VAL A 50 -3.94 -15.08 -7.87
N GLY A 51 -4.78 -14.60 -8.79
CA GLY A 51 -4.51 -13.37 -9.53
C GLY A 51 -3.36 -13.46 -10.53
N THR A 52 -3.10 -14.66 -11.05
CA THR A 52 -2.01 -14.91 -12.00
C THR A 52 -2.10 -14.02 -13.24
N GLY A 53 -0.99 -13.37 -13.57
CA GLY A 53 -0.88 -12.55 -14.76
C GLY A 53 0.49 -11.86 -14.83
N THR A 54 0.60 -10.85 -15.69
CA THR A 54 1.76 -9.96 -15.69
C THR A 54 1.48 -8.79 -14.75
N ALA A 55 2.25 -8.67 -13.66
CA ALA A 55 2.21 -7.50 -12.80
C ALA A 55 3.06 -6.37 -13.40
N ALA A 56 2.55 -5.16 -13.37
CA ALA A 56 3.26 -3.95 -13.78
C ALA A 56 2.68 -2.74 -13.02
N GLY A 57 3.51 -1.72 -12.80
CA GLY A 57 3.05 -0.44 -12.30
C GLY A 57 2.33 0.39 -13.36
N ILE A 58 1.74 1.51 -12.94
CA ILE A 58 1.11 2.46 -13.87
C ILE A 58 2.15 3.10 -14.80
N ALA A 59 3.37 3.34 -14.32
CA ALA A 59 4.48 3.88 -15.10
C ALA A 59 5.74 3.01 -15.00
N PRO A 60 5.81 1.83 -15.67
CA PRO A 60 6.94 0.89 -15.54
C PRO A 60 8.32 1.45 -15.92
N GLY A 61 8.35 2.52 -16.73
CA GLY A 61 9.58 3.21 -17.14
C GLY A 61 10.02 4.33 -16.18
N ALA A 62 9.26 4.64 -15.14
CA ALA A 62 9.61 5.69 -14.19
C ALA A 62 10.72 5.24 -13.23
N HIS A 63 11.55 6.18 -12.79
CA HIS A 63 12.55 5.94 -11.75
C HIS A 63 11.93 6.02 -10.36
N ILE A 64 12.45 5.21 -9.43
CA ILE A 64 11.96 5.17 -8.05
C ILE A 64 13.04 5.70 -7.10
N ALA A 65 12.70 6.72 -6.32
CA ALA A 65 13.47 7.18 -5.17
C ALA A 65 12.68 6.90 -3.88
N MET A 66 13.20 6.04 -3.03
CA MET A 66 12.55 5.64 -1.77
C MET A 66 13.11 6.43 -0.58
N TYR A 67 12.20 7.01 0.20
CA TYR A 67 12.50 7.72 1.44
C TYR A 67 11.83 6.98 2.60
N LYS A 68 12.58 6.13 3.30
CA LYS A 68 12.02 5.31 4.39
C LYS A 68 11.81 6.17 5.64
N VAL A 69 10.54 6.44 5.94
CA VAL A 69 10.09 7.28 7.07
C VAL A 69 9.22 6.54 8.10
N CYS A 70 8.98 5.24 7.86
CA CYS A 70 8.19 4.38 8.73
C CYS A 70 8.98 3.11 9.12
N VAL A 71 8.77 2.63 10.34
CA VAL A 71 9.28 1.34 10.86
C VAL A 71 8.13 0.63 11.56
N ALA A 72 7.95 -0.67 11.28
CA ALA A 72 6.88 -1.48 11.90
C ALA A 72 5.51 -0.77 11.86
N ARG A 73 5.15 -0.22 10.69
CA ARG A 73 3.90 0.53 10.42
C ARG A 73 3.71 1.83 11.22
N ARG A 74 4.77 2.34 11.84
CA ARG A 74 4.76 3.62 12.56
C ARG A 74 5.67 4.60 11.86
N CYS A 75 5.12 5.76 11.51
CA CYS A 75 5.87 6.83 10.87
C CYS A 75 6.05 7.97 11.88
N LYS A 76 7.30 8.28 12.23
CA LYS A 76 7.58 9.44 13.09
C LYS A 76 7.37 10.70 12.25
N GLN A 77 6.60 11.66 12.76
CA GLN A 77 6.34 12.92 12.06
C GLN A 77 7.62 13.65 11.64
N SER A 78 8.66 13.65 12.49
CA SER A 78 9.96 14.21 12.16
C SER A 78 10.67 13.49 11.01
N ALA A 79 10.55 12.16 10.93
CA ALA A 79 11.11 11.38 9.83
C ALA A 79 10.35 11.65 8.52
N VAL A 80 9.02 11.81 8.58
CA VAL A 80 8.20 12.19 7.42
C VAL A 80 8.63 13.55 6.87
N LEU A 81 8.79 14.55 7.73
CA LEU A 81 9.25 15.87 7.32
C LEU A 81 10.66 15.82 6.71
N ALA A 82 11.60 15.10 7.33
CA ALA A 82 12.93 14.88 6.79
C ALA A 82 12.90 14.17 5.42
N GLY A 83 11.96 13.25 5.20
CA GLY A 83 11.77 12.59 3.91
C GLY A 83 11.26 13.50 2.83
N LEU A 84 10.31 14.37 3.16
CA LEU A 84 9.83 15.40 2.25
C LEU A 84 10.95 16.38 1.89
N GLU A 85 11.74 16.83 2.86
CA GLU A 85 12.89 17.70 2.61
C GLU A 85 13.94 17.06 1.71
N GLU A 86 14.31 15.80 1.95
CA GLU A 86 15.29 15.09 1.11
C GLU A 86 14.75 14.85 -0.30
N ALA A 87 13.45 14.53 -0.45
CA ALA A 87 12.84 14.38 -1.76
C ALA A 87 12.80 15.69 -2.56
N ILE A 88 12.51 16.79 -1.87
CA ILE A 88 12.58 18.14 -2.44
C ILE A 88 14.01 18.48 -2.88
N LYS A 89 15.02 18.18 -2.05
CA LYS A 89 16.43 18.43 -2.39
C LYS A 89 16.89 17.60 -3.59
N ASP A 90 16.42 16.36 -3.66
CA ASP A 90 16.73 15.44 -4.77
C ASP A 90 15.98 15.81 -6.07
N GLY A 91 15.01 16.74 -6.01
CA GLY A 91 14.32 17.25 -7.20
C GLY A 91 13.41 16.22 -7.86
N VAL A 92 12.70 15.40 -7.06
CA VAL A 92 11.76 14.41 -7.60
C VAL A 92 10.60 15.10 -8.33
N ASP A 93 10.07 14.47 -9.39
CA ASP A 93 8.96 15.02 -10.17
C ASP A 93 7.60 14.83 -9.48
N VAL A 94 7.41 13.69 -8.82
CA VAL A 94 6.16 13.30 -8.14
C VAL A 94 6.47 12.64 -6.80
N LEU A 95 5.69 12.98 -5.80
CA LEU A 95 5.68 12.36 -4.48
C LEU A 95 4.43 11.49 -4.30
N SER A 96 4.62 10.22 -3.95
CA SER A 96 3.53 9.28 -3.64
C SER A 96 3.56 8.91 -2.16
N LEU A 97 2.57 9.37 -1.40
CA LEU A 97 2.46 9.15 0.05
C LEU A 97 1.23 8.29 0.37
N SER A 98 1.47 6.99 0.54
CA SER A 98 0.49 6.06 1.13
C SER A 98 0.65 6.05 2.66
N LEU A 99 0.50 7.23 3.27
CA LEU A 99 0.49 7.42 4.71
C LEU A 99 -0.36 8.65 5.04
N GLY A 100 -0.79 8.78 6.28
CA GLY A 100 -1.59 9.90 6.73
C GLY A 100 -1.77 9.90 8.24
N ARG A 101 -2.54 10.85 8.72
CA ARG A 101 -2.97 10.94 10.12
C ARG A 101 -4.33 10.30 10.31
N GLU A 102 -4.56 9.78 11.51
CA GLU A 102 -5.87 9.28 11.92
C GLU A 102 -6.77 10.38 12.52
N THR A 103 -6.19 11.52 12.93
CA THR A 103 -6.90 12.62 13.61
C THR A 103 -6.75 13.91 12.83
N ILE A 104 -7.84 14.66 12.67
CA ILE A 104 -7.83 16.00 12.06
C ILE A 104 -6.93 16.94 12.86
N ALA A 105 -6.05 17.65 12.17
CA ALA A 105 -5.26 18.76 12.69
C ALA A 105 -5.41 19.94 11.75
N SER A 106 -5.24 21.17 12.23
CA SER A 106 -5.11 22.32 11.35
C SER A 106 -3.81 22.20 10.53
N PHE A 107 -3.81 22.76 9.32
CA PHE A 107 -2.71 22.56 8.37
C PHE A 107 -1.36 23.07 8.88
N ASP A 108 -1.36 24.10 9.72
CA ASP A 108 -0.17 24.67 10.38
C ASP A 108 0.40 23.81 11.52
N HIS A 109 -0.36 22.79 11.96
CA HIS A 109 0.06 21.80 12.95
C HIS A 109 0.24 20.41 12.33
N ASP A 110 0.18 20.33 11.00
CA ASP A 110 0.29 19.10 10.24
C ASP A 110 1.65 19.03 9.49
N PRO A 111 2.59 18.17 9.93
CA PRO A 111 3.89 18.04 9.26
C PRO A 111 3.82 17.55 7.81
N ILE A 112 2.80 16.75 7.46
CA ILE A 112 2.55 16.33 6.07
C ILE A 112 2.07 17.54 5.27
N ALA A 113 1.05 18.27 5.74
CA ALA A 113 0.55 19.46 5.06
C ALA A 113 1.66 20.51 4.87
N ILE A 114 2.42 20.82 5.92
CA ILE A 114 3.55 21.77 5.88
C ILE A 114 4.63 21.33 4.88
N GLY A 115 5.08 20.08 4.99
CA GLY A 115 6.16 19.57 4.14
C GLY A 115 5.72 19.46 2.67
N THR A 116 4.47 19.07 2.42
CA THR A 116 3.92 18.94 1.07
C THR A 116 3.59 20.29 0.43
N PHE A 117 3.21 21.30 1.21
CA PHE A 117 3.11 22.69 0.73
C PHE A 117 4.47 23.18 0.21
N SER A 118 5.55 22.85 0.92
CA SER A 118 6.92 23.16 0.49
C SER A 118 7.32 22.42 -0.79
N ALA A 119 6.84 21.18 -0.98
CA ALA A 119 7.08 20.43 -2.22
C ALA A 119 6.34 21.05 -3.41
N ILE A 120 5.06 21.38 -3.23
CA ILE A 120 4.21 21.95 -4.29
C ILE A 120 4.66 23.35 -4.70
N SER A 121 5.10 24.17 -3.74
CA SER A 121 5.68 25.48 -4.06
C SER A 121 6.96 25.39 -4.90
N LYS A 122 7.58 24.21 -5.00
CA LYS A 122 8.71 23.90 -5.88
C LYS A 122 8.31 23.12 -7.15
N GLY A 123 7.03 23.01 -7.44
CA GLY A 123 6.51 22.35 -8.64
C GLY A 123 6.43 20.82 -8.56
N ILE A 124 6.58 20.23 -7.37
CA ILE A 124 6.50 18.78 -7.18
C ILE A 124 5.04 18.40 -6.91
N LEU A 125 4.43 17.57 -7.76
CA LEU A 125 3.08 17.05 -7.52
C LEU A 125 3.11 16.07 -6.34
N VAL A 126 2.15 16.22 -5.43
CA VAL A 126 2.01 15.33 -4.27
C VAL A 126 0.69 14.58 -4.34
N VAL A 127 0.78 13.25 -4.35
CA VAL A 127 -0.35 12.32 -4.33
C VAL A 127 -0.40 11.63 -2.98
N CYS A 128 -1.54 11.71 -2.29
CA CYS A 128 -1.72 11.16 -0.95
C CYS A 128 -2.95 10.26 -0.87
N ALA A 129 -2.89 9.21 -0.05
CA ALA A 129 -4.07 8.41 0.27
C ALA A 129 -5.06 9.21 1.14
N ALA A 130 -6.36 9.05 0.91
CA ALA A 130 -7.39 9.65 1.77
C ALA A 130 -7.37 9.07 3.18
N GLY A 131 -7.02 7.79 3.34
CA GLY A 131 -7.05 7.06 4.61
C GLY A 131 -8.18 6.04 4.67
N ASN A 132 -8.10 5.13 5.65
CA ASN A 132 -8.98 3.96 5.74
C ASN A 132 -9.91 3.98 6.97
N SER A 133 -10.26 5.18 7.44
CA SER A 133 -11.08 5.36 8.65
C SER A 133 -12.59 5.44 8.37
N GLY A 134 -13.00 5.49 7.10
CA GLY A 134 -14.41 5.43 6.70
C GLY A 134 -15.04 4.07 7.01
N PRO A 135 -16.38 3.92 6.91
CA PRO A 135 -17.37 4.85 6.37
C PRO A 135 -18.21 5.54 7.46
N HIS A 136 -17.69 5.70 8.68
CA HIS A 136 -18.48 6.35 9.74
C HIS A 136 -18.90 7.77 9.27
N ARG A 137 -19.85 8.44 9.92
CA ARG A 137 -20.37 9.74 9.43
C ARG A 137 -19.95 10.95 10.27
N TYR A 138 -19.27 10.71 11.39
CA TYR A 138 -19.18 11.69 12.49
C TYR A 138 -17.76 12.18 12.82
N ARG A 139 -16.72 11.77 12.09
CA ARG A 139 -15.32 12.20 12.31
C ARG A 139 -14.63 12.32 10.96
N GLY A 140 -14.01 13.43 10.58
CA GLY A 140 -13.31 13.52 9.29
C GLY A 140 -12.42 12.28 9.05
N PHE A 141 -12.77 11.49 8.02
CA PHE A 141 -12.13 10.22 7.69
C PHE A 141 -10.95 10.38 6.74
N ILE A 142 -10.81 11.59 6.20
CA ILE A 142 -9.76 11.96 5.27
C ILE A 142 -8.60 12.50 6.10
N GLY A 143 -7.49 11.77 6.12
CA GLY A 143 -6.28 12.14 6.86
C GLY A 143 -5.37 13.12 6.10
N ASN A 144 -5.59 13.31 4.81
CA ASN A 144 -4.82 14.20 3.95
C ASN A 144 -5.79 15.11 3.18
N ASP A 145 -6.29 16.14 3.84
CA ASP A 145 -7.37 17.02 3.35
C ASP A 145 -6.87 18.43 2.96
N ALA A 146 -5.55 18.66 2.99
CA ALA A 146 -4.97 19.93 2.57
C ALA A 146 -5.26 20.19 1.07
N PRO A 147 -5.70 21.41 0.70
CA PRO A 147 -6.25 21.69 -0.64
C PRO A 147 -5.23 21.63 -1.78
N TRP A 148 -3.94 21.61 -1.46
CA TRP A 148 -2.88 21.47 -2.44
C TRP A 148 -2.59 20.00 -2.79
N LEU A 149 -3.08 19.03 -2.01
CA LEU A 149 -2.82 17.62 -2.23
C LEU A 149 -3.75 17.02 -3.29
N LEU A 150 -3.22 16.12 -4.12
CA LEU A 150 -4.06 15.16 -4.84
C LEU A 150 -4.42 14.00 -3.91
N THR A 151 -5.58 14.09 -3.27
CA THR A 151 -6.05 13.09 -2.30
C THR A 151 -6.87 12.00 -2.98
N VAL A 152 -6.46 10.75 -2.83
CA VAL A 152 -6.98 9.59 -3.56
C VAL A 152 -7.79 8.67 -2.64
N ALA A 153 -9.05 8.42 -3.00
CA ALA A 153 -9.91 7.42 -2.36
C ALA A 153 -9.67 6.00 -2.92
N ALA A 154 -10.13 4.98 -2.20
CA ALA A 154 -10.07 3.59 -2.64
C ALA A 154 -11.41 3.13 -3.23
N GLY A 155 -11.35 2.40 -4.35
CA GLY A 155 -12.50 1.75 -4.98
C GLY A 155 -12.21 0.29 -5.31
N SER A 156 -13.26 -0.51 -5.49
CA SER A 156 -13.15 -1.89 -5.97
C SER A 156 -13.08 -1.94 -7.50
N MET A 157 -12.55 -3.05 -8.01
CA MET A 157 -12.60 -3.39 -9.44
C MET A 157 -13.56 -4.57 -9.67
N ASP A 158 -13.79 -4.93 -10.93
CA ASP A 158 -14.66 -6.02 -11.36
C ASP A 158 -14.14 -7.43 -10.99
N ARG A 159 -12.83 -7.55 -10.77
CA ARG A 159 -12.19 -8.81 -10.38
C ARG A 159 -12.53 -9.22 -8.94
N SER A 160 -13.02 -10.44 -8.79
CA SER A 160 -13.23 -11.11 -7.50
C SER A 160 -12.44 -12.43 -7.40
N PHE A 161 -12.17 -12.88 -6.18
CA PHE A 161 -11.46 -14.12 -5.90
C PHE A 161 -12.41 -15.14 -5.25
N GLY A 162 -13.30 -15.70 -6.07
CA GLY A 162 -14.33 -16.63 -5.63
C GLY A 162 -13.78 -17.94 -5.06
N VAL A 163 -14.42 -18.42 -4.00
CA VAL A 163 -14.18 -19.74 -3.39
C VAL A 163 -15.51 -20.42 -3.07
N SER A 164 -15.55 -21.74 -3.20
CA SER A 164 -16.71 -22.56 -2.84
C SER A 164 -16.39 -23.42 -1.62
N ILE A 165 -17.22 -23.32 -0.58
CA ILE A 165 -17.19 -24.17 0.60
C ILE A 165 -18.25 -25.24 0.43
N HIS A 166 -17.83 -26.50 0.34
CA HIS A 166 -18.74 -27.65 0.31
C HIS A 166 -18.95 -28.18 1.72
N LEU A 167 -20.20 -28.17 2.18
CA LEU A 167 -20.61 -28.67 3.48
C LEU A 167 -20.90 -30.18 3.42
N ALA A 168 -20.72 -30.86 4.55
CA ALA A 168 -20.97 -32.30 4.66
C ALA A 168 -22.43 -32.72 4.37
N ASN A 169 -23.38 -31.78 4.39
CA ASN A 169 -24.78 -32.00 4.03
C ASN A 169 -25.08 -31.81 2.54
N GLY A 170 -24.04 -31.71 1.69
CA GLY A 170 -24.16 -31.54 0.24
C GLY A 170 -24.45 -30.11 -0.22
N LYS A 171 -24.64 -29.15 0.70
CA LYS A 171 -24.80 -27.74 0.34
C LYS A 171 -23.45 -27.10 -0.01
N SER A 172 -23.48 -26.14 -0.93
CA SER A 172 -22.32 -25.33 -1.29
C SER A 172 -22.57 -23.87 -0.96
N ILE A 173 -21.58 -23.20 -0.37
CA ILE A 173 -21.61 -21.76 -0.08
C ILE A 173 -20.51 -21.10 -0.92
N HIS A 174 -20.89 -20.12 -1.73
CA HIS A 174 -19.95 -19.31 -2.50
C HIS A 174 -19.58 -18.07 -1.70
N GLY A 175 -18.29 -17.75 -1.67
CA GLY A 175 -17.75 -16.55 -1.03
C GLY A 175 -16.48 -16.12 -1.73
N GLU A 176 -15.68 -15.28 -1.08
CA GLU A 176 -14.40 -14.81 -1.60
C GLU A 176 -13.28 -15.07 -0.61
N ALA A 177 -12.12 -15.50 -1.11
CA ALA A 177 -10.93 -15.70 -0.30
C ALA A 177 -9.65 -15.59 -1.14
N LEU A 178 -8.64 -14.92 -0.59
CA LEU A 178 -7.29 -14.84 -1.17
C LEU A 178 -6.47 -16.11 -0.93
N THR A 179 -6.85 -16.94 0.05
CA THR A 179 -6.20 -18.22 0.32
C THR A 179 -7.08 -19.34 -0.21
N GLN A 180 -6.64 -19.97 -1.30
CA GLN A 180 -7.37 -21.05 -1.96
C GLN A 180 -6.83 -22.45 -1.62
N LYS A 181 -6.01 -22.58 -0.57
CA LYS A 181 -5.48 -23.89 -0.15
C LYS A 181 -6.57 -24.76 0.46
N ALA A 182 -6.77 -25.94 -0.10
CA ALA A 182 -7.54 -27.00 0.53
C ALA A 182 -6.82 -27.48 1.81
N SER A 183 -7.42 -27.28 2.97
CA SER A 183 -6.94 -27.89 4.21
C SER A 183 -7.44 -29.34 4.30
N THR A 184 -6.52 -30.29 4.36
CA THR A 184 -6.84 -31.71 4.52
C THR A 184 -7.09 -32.02 6.01
N LEU A 185 -8.37 -32.20 6.35
CA LEU A 185 -8.94 -33.05 7.43
C LEU A 185 -8.72 -32.70 8.92
N TYR A 186 -9.84 -32.48 9.63
CA TYR A 186 -10.03 -33.01 10.99
C TYR A 186 -10.79 -34.33 10.85
N ASN A 187 -10.18 -35.44 11.26
CA ASN A 187 -10.84 -36.75 11.42
C ASN A 187 -11.46 -37.40 10.15
N GLY A 188 -10.73 -37.42 9.02
CA GLY A 188 -11.13 -38.23 7.85
C GLY A 188 -12.36 -37.75 7.07
N LYS A 189 -13.02 -36.66 7.49
CA LYS A 189 -14.09 -35.99 6.74
C LYS A 189 -13.59 -34.72 6.08
N SER A 190 -13.73 -34.66 4.76
CA SER A 190 -13.41 -33.49 3.93
C SER A 190 -14.22 -32.30 4.40
N ILE A 191 -13.62 -31.41 5.19
CA ILE A 191 -14.16 -30.08 5.42
C ILE A 191 -13.32 -29.15 4.55
N HIS A 192 -13.90 -28.64 3.47
CA HIS A 192 -13.29 -27.59 2.67
C HIS A 192 -13.37 -26.28 3.47
N LEU A 193 -12.58 -26.16 4.53
CA LEU A 193 -12.45 -24.93 5.29
C LEU A 193 -11.50 -24.02 4.51
N ALA A 194 -12.08 -23.18 3.65
CA ALA A 194 -11.56 -21.82 3.56
C ALA A 194 -11.71 -21.25 4.98
N ASN A 195 -10.61 -20.86 5.62
CA ASN A 195 -10.66 -20.16 6.89
C ASN A 195 -11.35 -18.81 6.65
N GLY A 196 -12.67 -18.84 6.60
CA GLY A 196 -13.54 -17.68 6.64
C GLY A 196 -13.52 -17.13 8.05
N LYS A 197 -12.40 -16.50 8.44
CA LYS A 197 -12.58 -15.26 9.19
C LYS A 197 -13.31 -14.37 8.20
N SER A 198 -14.57 -14.06 8.50
CA SER A 198 -15.29 -13.00 7.82
C SER A 198 -14.37 -11.79 7.80
N ILE A 199 -13.69 -11.58 6.68
CA ILE A 199 -13.13 -10.28 6.39
C ILE A 199 -14.34 -9.50 5.86
N HIS A 200 -15.10 -8.93 6.79
CA HIS A 200 -15.40 -7.51 6.66
C HIS A 200 -14.05 -6.76 6.73
N GLY A 201 -13.22 -7.01 5.73
CA GLY A 201 -12.00 -6.30 5.46
C GLY A 201 -12.44 -5.24 4.49
N GLU A 202 -12.84 -4.10 5.04
CA GLU A 202 -12.49 -2.85 4.40
C GLU A 202 -11.12 -3.02 3.76
N CYS A 203 -10.98 -2.59 2.51
CA CYS A 203 -9.70 -2.51 1.84
C CYS A 203 -8.83 -1.51 2.64
N LYS A 204 -8.26 -1.97 3.76
CA LYS A 204 -7.27 -1.24 4.54
C LYS A 204 -5.96 -1.46 3.82
N SER A 205 -5.74 -0.63 2.80
CA SER A 205 -4.39 -0.34 2.33
C SER A 205 -3.75 0.53 3.40
N ILE A 206 -3.19 -0.12 4.43
CA ILE A 206 -2.67 0.47 5.67
C ILE A 206 -1.46 1.35 5.39
#